data_AF-A0A2P2LSS6-F1
#
_entry.id   AF-A0A2P2LSS6-F1
#
_cell.length_a   1.000
_cell.length_b   1.000
_cell.length_c   1.000
_cell.angle_alpha   90.00
_cell.angle_beta   90.00
_cell.angle_gamma   90.00
#
_symmetry.space_group_name_H-M   'P 1'
#
loop_
_entity.id
_entity.type
_entity.pdbx_description
1 polymer ?
#
loop_
_entity_poly.entity_id
_entity_poly.type
_entity_poly.pdbx_seq_one_letter_code
_entity_poly.pdbx_strand_id
1 'polypeptide(L)'
;MLIFGAVFSCLDPIMTVVAGLSVRDPFLTPFDKKDLAESAKAQFSARDYSDHLALIRAYDGWKDAEGKQSGYEYCWKNFLSAQTMKAIDSLRKQFSHLLKETGLVNQKTENCNAWSHDDHLIRAVICAGLFPGICSVVNKEKSIALKTMDDGQVLLYSNSVNGVASKIPYPWLVFNEKVKVNAVFLRDSTGVSDSVLLLFGGKISSGGLDGHLKMLGGYLEFFMKPALADMYLSLKNELEELIQKKLLDPNQEMKLYDELLMAVRLLVSEDQCEGRFVFGRQQPVPAKKAAKEIQSGKGGVYNSKNELQTLLVRAGHGAPTYNTKQLKNKQFRATVIFNGLDFVGQPCSSKKLAEKDAAAEALLWLKGETQSSSKPIDHALLLLKKSKSKKRDRTPVYGSKWN
;
A
#
# COMPACT_ATOMS: atom_id res chain seq x y z
N MET A 1 -0.02 12.94 13.09
CA MET A 1 0.51 13.58 11.86
C MET A 1 1.73 14.45 12.12
N LEU A 2 1.65 15.56 12.88
CA LEU A 2 2.79 16.48 13.10
C LEU A 2 4.04 15.80 13.69
N ILE A 3 3.87 14.90 14.67
CA ILE A 3 4.97 14.12 15.27
C ILE A 3 5.71 13.31 14.21
N PHE A 4 4.97 12.58 13.37
CA PHE A 4 5.54 11.82 12.25
C PHE A 4 6.24 12.73 11.24
N GLY A 5 5.68 13.90 10.94
CA GLY A 5 6.34 14.89 10.07
C GLY A 5 7.68 15.39 10.62
N ALA A 6 7.79 15.55 11.94
CA ALA A 6 9.05 15.90 12.61
C ALA A 6 10.07 14.75 12.59
N VAL A 7 9.63 13.52 12.85
CA VAL A 7 10.50 12.32 12.84
C VAL A 7 11.03 12.02 11.44
N PHE A 8 10.17 12.11 10.43
CA PHE A 8 10.51 11.86 9.03
C PHE A 8 11.02 13.10 8.28
N SER A 9 11.38 14.18 8.99
CA SER A 9 11.96 15.39 8.39
C SER A 9 11.20 15.92 7.15
N CYS A 10 9.87 15.89 7.20
CA CYS A 10 8.97 16.41 6.17
C CYS A 10 7.93 17.36 6.81
N LEU A 11 8.36 18.15 7.80
CA LEU A 11 7.45 18.87 8.67
C LEU A 11 6.70 20.00 7.96
N ASP A 12 7.36 20.75 7.07
CA ASP A 12 6.76 21.90 6.37
C ASP A 12 5.48 21.56 5.59
N PRO A 13 5.48 20.59 4.64
CA PRO A 13 4.28 20.21 3.92
C PRO A 13 3.21 19.63 4.86
N ILE A 14 3.62 18.88 5.88
CA ILE A 14 2.69 18.29 6.85
C ILE A 14 2.01 19.35 7.73
N MET A 15 2.71 20.42 8.11
CA MET A 15 2.09 21.56 8.78
C MET A 15 1.01 22.21 7.90
N THR A 16 1.24 22.33 6.59
CA THR A 16 0.21 22.81 5.66
C THR A 16 -1.01 21.91 5.64
N VAL A 17 -0.82 20.60 5.57
CA VAL A 17 -1.93 19.63 5.57
C VAL A 17 -2.72 19.74 6.86
N VAL A 18 -2.05 19.67 8.02
CA VAL A 18 -2.71 19.75 9.32
C VAL A 18 -3.45 21.07 9.51
N ALA A 19 -2.85 22.19 9.08
CA ALA A 19 -3.50 23.50 9.13
C ALA A 19 -4.72 23.57 8.20
N GLY A 20 -4.63 23.06 6.98
CA GLY A 20 -5.75 23.02 6.03
C GLY A 20 -6.90 22.13 6.49
N LEU A 21 -6.60 21.00 7.12
CA LEU A 21 -7.60 20.13 7.75
C LEU A 21 -8.28 20.77 8.97
N SER A 22 -7.63 21.74 9.61
CA SER A 22 -8.15 22.47 10.78
C SER A 22 -9.03 23.67 10.42
N VAL A 23 -9.10 24.02 9.13
CA VAL A 23 -9.92 25.12 8.60
C VAL A 23 -10.80 24.65 7.47
N ARG A 24 -11.59 25.56 6.87
CA ARG A 24 -12.37 25.23 5.67
C ARG A 24 -11.45 25.05 4.46
N ASP A 25 -11.88 24.27 3.48
CA ASP A 25 -11.17 24.13 2.19
C ASP A 25 -10.89 25.51 1.56
N PRO A 26 -9.63 25.86 1.24
CA PRO A 26 -9.31 27.11 0.57
C PRO A 26 -9.78 27.15 -0.89
N PHE A 27 -10.00 26.01 -1.55
CA PHE A 27 -10.47 25.96 -2.93
C PHE A 27 -11.95 26.33 -3.01
N LEU A 28 -12.24 27.37 -3.80
CA LEU A 28 -13.58 27.88 -4.05
C LEU A 28 -14.15 27.31 -5.34
N THR A 29 -15.44 27.01 -5.35
CA THR A 29 -16.14 26.53 -6.55
C THR A 29 -17.37 27.41 -6.83
N PRO A 30 -17.20 28.61 -7.43
CA PRO A 30 -18.32 29.46 -7.82
C PRO A 30 -19.21 28.76 -8.84
N PHE A 31 -20.53 28.85 -8.70
CA PHE A 31 -21.49 28.16 -9.57
C PHE A 31 -21.34 28.51 -11.05
N ASP A 32 -21.02 29.77 -11.35
CA ASP A 32 -20.84 30.32 -12.70
C ASP A 32 -19.49 29.96 -13.34
N LYS A 33 -18.50 29.55 -12.53
CA LYS A 33 -17.12 29.29 -12.96
C LYS A 33 -16.60 27.94 -12.48
N LYS A 34 -17.51 26.97 -12.30
CA LYS A 34 -17.18 25.64 -11.78
C LYS A 34 -16.06 24.97 -12.58
N ASP A 35 -16.17 24.94 -13.91
CA ASP A 35 -15.19 24.27 -14.77
C ASP A 35 -13.80 24.94 -14.69
N LEU A 36 -13.74 26.27 -14.56
CA LEU A 36 -12.49 27.01 -14.39
C LEU A 36 -11.84 26.73 -13.04
N ALA A 37 -12.65 26.67 -11.97
CA ALA A 37 -12.18 26.36 -10.63
C ALA A 37 -11.67 24.91 -10.52
N GLU A 38 -12.38 23.95 -11.12
CA GLU A 38 -11.96 22.56 -11.19
C GLU A 38 -10.65 22.40 -11.99
N SER A 39 -10.52 23.11 -13.11
CA SER A 39 -9.28 23.14 -13.90
C SER A 39 -8.10 23.72 -13.12
N ALA A 40 -8.31 24.82 -12.37
CA ALA A 40 -7.28 25.41 -11.52
C ALA A 40 -6.84 24.44 -10.41
N LYS A 41 -7.80 23.79 -9.72
CA LYS A 41 -7.50 22.78 -8.69
C LYS A 41 -6.76 21.56 -9.27
N ALA A 42 -7.12 21.13 -10.48
CA ALA A 42 -6.46 20.02 -11.16
C ALA A 42 -4.99 20.31 -11.50
N GLN A 43 -4.63 21.57 -11.77
CA GLN A 43 -3.22 21.97 -11.99
C GLN A 43 -2.38 21.75 -10.73
N PHE A 44 -2.90 22.05 -9.55
CA PHE A 44 -2.21 21.77 -8.27
C PHE A 44 -2.10 20.28 -7.99
N SER A 45 -3.10 19.49 -8.38
CA SER A 45 -3.04 18.03 -8.22
C SER A 45 -1.90 17.39 -9.00
N ALA A 46 -1.50 17.96 -10.15
CA ALA A 46 -0.46 17.43 -11.04
C ALA A 46 -0.61 15.92 -11.37
N ARG A 47 -1.85 15.39 -11.33
CA ARG A 47 -2.18 13.96 -11.47
C ARG A 47 -1.59 13.05 -10.38
N ASP A 48 -1.41 13.59 -9.17
CA ASP A 48 -0.92 12.84 -8.02
C ASP A 48 -2.05 12.22 -7.18
N TYR A 49 -3.30 12.37 -7.59
CA TYR A 49 -4.44 11.72 -6.92
C TYR A 49 -4.52 12.03 -5.42
N SER A 50 -4.21 13.27 -5.03
CA SER A 50 -4.18 13.71 -3.64
C SER A 50 -4.65 15.15 -3.47
N ASP A 51 -5.76 15.34 -2.74
CA ASP A 51 -6.24 16.67 -2.34
C ASP A 51 -5.24 17.37 -1.41
N HIS A 52 -4.61 16.62 -0.50
CA HIS A 52 -3.65 17.16 0.47
C HIS A 52 -2.35 17.67 -0.19
N LEU A 53 -1.79 16.97 -1.17
CA LEU A 53 -0.66 17.46 -1.97
C LEU A 53 -1.05 18.67 -2.84
N ALA A 54 -2.27 18.70 -3.39
CA ALA A 54 -2.77 19.87 -4.11
C ALA A 54 -2.84 21.11 -3.20
N LEU A 55 -3.29 20.93 -1.95
CA LEU A 55 -3.29 21.97 -0.92
C LEU A 55 -1.86 22.46 -0.61
N ILE A 56 -0.89 21.56 -0.46
CA ILE A 56 0.52 21.93 -0.22
C ILE A 56 1.02 22.85 -1.34
N ARG A 57 0.83 22.45 -2.60
CA ARG A 57 1.30 23.24 -3.76
C ARG A 57 0.58 24.59 -3.89
N ALA A 58 -0.73 24.63 -3.60
CA ALA A 58 -1.49 25.87 -3.58
C ALA A 58 -1.00 26.84 -2.49
N TYR A 59 -0.66 26.31 -1.31
CA TYR A 59 -0.06 27.11 -0.23
C TYR A 59 1.33 27.62 -0.60
N ASP A 60 2.21 26.76 -1.11
CA ASP A 60 3.58 27.16 -1.44
C ASP A 60 3.61 28.25 -2.50
N GLY A 61 2.78 28.12 -3.54
CA GLY A 61 2.63 29.14 -4.57
C GLY A 61 2.00 30.44 -4.03
N TRP A 62 1.01 30.35 -3.14
CA TRP A 62 0.46 31.53 -2.48
C TRP A 62 1.49 32.22 -1.58
N LYS A 63 2.34 31.45 -0.88
CA LYS A 63 3.34 31.99 0.03
C LYS A 63 4.41 32.79 -0.70
N ASP A 64 4.86 32.29 -1.85
CA ASP A 64 5.77 33.01 -2.75
C ASP A 64 5.12 34.30 -3.30
N ALA A 65 3.85 34.23 -3.72
CA ALA A 65 3.11 35.39 -4.19
C ALA A 65 2.88 36.44 -3.09
N GLU A 66 2.55 36.03 -1.87
CA GLU A 66 2.38 36.92 -0.72
C GLU A 66 3.70 37.64 -0.38
N GLY A 67 4.84 36.95 -0.50
CA GLY A 67 6.17 37.56 -0.36
C GLY A 67 6.45 38.65 -1.41
N LYS A 68 5.84 38.53 -2.59
CA LYS A 68 5.89 39.50 -3.70
C LYS A 68 4.72 40.49 -3.67
N GLN A 69 3.96 40.55 -2.58
CA GLN A 69 2.77 41.41 -2.41
C GLN A 69 1.65 41.16 -3.43
N SER A 70 1.63 39.99 -4.10
CA SER A 70 0.63 39.60 -5.09
C SER A 70 -0.25 38.43 -4.64
N GLY A 71 -0.24 38.08 -3.35
CA GLY A 71 -0.99 36.93 -2.81
C GLY A 71 -2.50 37.01 -3.01
N TYR A 72 -3.10 38.22 -3.00
CA TYR A 72 -4.51 38.40 -3.34
C TYR A 72 -4.81 38.06 -4.81
N GLU A 73 -3.96 38.55 -5.72
CA GLU A 73 -4.09 38.26 -7.16
C GLU A 73 -3.88 36.76 -7.44
N TYR A 74 -2.93 36.13 -6.76
CA TYR A 74 -2.72 34.68 -6.82
C TYR A 74 -3.97 33.92 -6.38
N CYS A 75 -4.59 34.31 -5.27
CA CYS A 75 -5.82 33.68 -4.80
C CYS A 75 -6.96 33.84 -5.80
N TRP A 76 -7.14 35.05 -6.34
CA TRP A 76 -8.17 35.33 -7.35
C TRP A 76 -8.01 34.48 -8.61
N LYS A 77 -6.79 34.40 -9.16
CA LYS A 77 -6.49 33.62 -10.37
C LYS A 77 -6.72 32.12 -10.19
N ASN A 78 -6.46 31.60 -9.00
CA ASN A 78 -6.49 30.17 -8.70
C ASN A 78 -7.75 29.72 -7.95
N PHE A 79 -8.77 30.58 -7.84
CA PHE A 79 -10.01 30.30 -7.10
C PHE A 79 -9.74 29.88 -5.65
N LEU A 80 -8.83 30.56 -4.96
CA LEU A 80 -8.51 30.33 -3.56
C LEU A 80 -9.10 31.42 -2.66
N SER A 81 -9.46 31.06 -1.44
CA SER A 81 -9.85 32.00 -0.38
C SER A 81 -8.63 32.63 0.28
N ALA A 82 -8.37 33.92 0.02
CA ALA A 82 -7.27 34.65 0.67
C ALA A 82 -7.36 34.65 2.20
N GLN A 83 -8.58 34.69 2.76
CA GLN A 83 -8.80 34.60 4.20
C GLN A 83 -8.39 33.24 4.74
N THR A 84 -8.74 32.16 4.05
CA THR A 84 -8.38 30.79 4.44
C THR A 84 -6.87 30.58 4.35
N MET A 85 -6.21 31.07 3.29
CA MET A 85 -4.75 30.95 3.15
C MET A 85 -4.01 31.64 4.30
N LYS A 86 -4.46 32.84 4.69
CA LYS A 86 -3.92 33.55 5.87
C LYS A 86 -4.18 32.80 7.18
N ALA A 87 -5.34 32.15 7.32
CA ALA A 87 -5.64 31.31 8.48
C ALA A 87 -4.70 30.09 8.55
N ILE A 88 -4.46 29.42 7.42
CA ILE A 88 -3.50 28.32 7.30
C ILE A 88 -2.09 28.78 7.69
N ASP A 89 -1.63 29.93 7.19
CA ASP A 89 -0.32 30.51 7.54
C ASP A 89 -0.18 30.79 9.03
N SER A 90 -1.24 31.32 9.66
CA SER A 90 -1.28 31.56 11.11
C SER A 90 -1.18 30.25 11.90
N LEU A 91 -1.95 29.23 11.53
CA LEU A 91 -1.91 27.93 12.21
C LEU A 91 -0.56 27.23 12.03
N ARG A 92 0.06 27.30 10.85
CA ARG A 92 1.42 26.79 10.63
C ARG A 92 2.42 27.39 11.63
N LYS A 93 2.36 28.70 11.87
CA LYS A 93 3.23 29.39 12.86
C LYS A 93 2.96 28.88 14.28
N GLN A 94 1.70 28.70 14.64
CA GLN A 94 1.30 28.17 15.96
C GLN A 94 1.80 26.73 16.16
N PHE A 95 1.63 25.85 15.17
CA PHE A 95 2.14 24.48 15.24
C PHE A 95 3.66 24.44 15.31
N SER A 96 4.35 25.26 14.53
CA SER A 96 5.81 25.38 14.60
C SER A 96 6.28 25.83 15.98
N HIS A 97 5.59 26.79 16.59
CA HIS A 97 5.89 27.24 17.95
C HIS A 97 5.69 26.12 18.98
N LEU A 98 4.54 25.45 18.95
CA LEU A 98 4.23 24.35 19.88
C LEU A 98 5.21 23.17 19.76
N LEU A 99 5.62 22.82 18.54
CA LEU A 99 6.60 21.77 18.30
C LEU A 99 8.01 22.12 18.83
N LYS A 100 8.37 23.41 18.82
CA LYS A 100 9.61 23.90 19.43
C LYS A 100 9.53 23.93 20.95
N GLU A 101 8.40 24.34 21.51
CA GLU A 101 8.17 24.36 22.96
C GLU A 101 8.19 22.96 23.57
N THR A 102 7.65 21.98 22.86
CA THR A 102 7.65 20.56 23.29
C THR A 102 9.00 19.87 23.11
N GLY A 103 10.00 20.52 22.49
CA GLY A 103 11.31 19.92 22.21
C GLY A 103 11.32 18.88 21.09
N LEU A 104 10.17 18.60 20.45
CA LEU A 104 10.08 17.66 19.33
C LEU A 104 10.84 18.17 18.09
N VAL A 105 10.94 19.49 17.94
CA VAL A 105 11.73 20.16 16.90
C VAL A 105 12.80 21.02 17.58
N ASN A 106 14.07 20.61 17.43
CA ASN A 106 15.19 21.34 17.98
C ASN A 106 15.35 22.71 17.31
N GLN A 107 15.47 23.77 18.11
CA GLN A 107 15.70 25.14 17.61
C GLN A 107 16.97 25.27 16.77
N LYS A 108 17.95 24.37 16.97
CA LYS A 108 19.25 24.35 16.29
C LYS A 108 19.28 23.50 15.02
N THR A 109 18.28 22.65 14.78
CA THR A 109 18.30 21.68 13.68
C THR A 109 17.46 22.22 12.53
N GLU A 110 18.12 22.92 11.61
CA GLU A 110 17.51 23.45 10.38
C GLU A 110 16.96 22.35 9.43
N ASN A 111 17.15 21.07 9.76
CA ASN A 111 16.97 19.94 8.85
C ASN A 111 15.70 19.09 9.07
N CYS A 112 14.66 19.58 9.78
CA CYS A 112 13.36 18.88 9.86
C CYS A 112 12.55 18.88 8.54
N ASN A 113 13.21 19.21 7.42
CA ASN A 113 12.62 19.34 6.09
C ASN A 113 13.47 18.64 5.01
N ALA A 114 14.43 17.79 5.39
CA ALA A 114 15.31 17.10 4.44
C ALA A 114 14.54 16.26 3.39
N TRP A 115 13.35 15.77 3.72
CA TRP A 115 12.50 14.96 2.83
C TRP A 115 11.14 15.62 2.53
N SER A 116 11.05 16.96 2.63
CA SER A 116 9.81 17.72 2.35
C SER A 116 9.36 17.70 0.88
N HIS A 117 10.16 17.14 -0.04
CA HIS A 117 9.81 16.95 -1.44
C HIS A 117 9.52 15.49 -1.81
N ASP A 118 9.53 14.58 -0.82
CA ASP A 118 9.22 13.17 -1.05
C ASP A 118 7.72 12.93 -0.89
N ASP A 119 6.99 13.00 -2.02
CA ASP A 119 5.53 12.86 -2.04
C ASP A 119 5.05 11.52 -1.47
N HIS A 120 5.82 10.43 -1.65
CA HIS A 120 5.46 9.12 -1.10
C HIS A 120 5.53 9.12 0.42
N LEU A 121 6.57 9.73 0.99
CA LEU A 121 6.71 9.89 2.42
C LEU A 121 5.65 10.82 3.01
N ILE A 122 5.33 11.92 2.32
CA ILE A 122 4.25 12.83 2.73
C ILE A 122 2.91 12.08 2.80
N ARG A 123 2.58 11.27 1.78
CA ARG A 123 1.39 10.38 1.80
C ARG A 123 1.41 9.43 2.99
N ALA A 124 2.57 8.88 3.34
CA ALA A 124 2.71 7.98 4.47
C ALA A 124 2.39 8.66 5.81
N VAL A 125 2.92 9.86 6.01
CA VAL A 125 2.63 10.66 7.21
C VAL A 125 1.17 11.11 7.25
N ILE A 126 0.58 11.46 6.10
CA ILE A 126 -0.86 11.75 5.99
C ILE A 126 -1.67 10.52 6.38
N CYS A 127 -1.30 9.33 5.89
CA CYS A 127 -1.96 8.07 6.24
C CYS A 127 -1.94 7.83 7.75
N ALA A 128 -0.79 7.98 8.42
CA ALA A 128 -0.71 7.85 9.87
C ALA A 128 -1.57 8.87 10.64
N GLY A 129 -1.83 10.05 10.06
CA GLY A 129 -2.68 11.05 10.68
C GLY A 129 -4.18 10.86 10.47
N LEU A 130 -4.57 10.32 9.31
CA LEU A 130 -5.97 10.17 8.91
C LEU A 130 -6.54 8.77 9.16
N PHE A 131 -5.69 7.77 9.38
CA PHE A 131 -6.15 6.44 9.78
C PHE A 131 -6.99 6.50 11.07
N PRO A 132 -8.15 5.83 11.16
CA PRO A 132 -8.66 4.75 10.30
C PRO A 132 -9.53 5.19 9.10
N GLY A 133 -9.52 6.47 8.70
CA GLY A 133 -10.20 6.97 7.50
C GLY A 133 -9.61 6.40 6.21
N ILE A 134 -10.00 5.18 5.86
CA ILE A 134 -9.50 4.42 4.71
C ILE A 134 -10.65 3.96 3.80
N CYS A 135 -10.41 4.00 2.49
CA CYS A 135 -11.33 3.57 1.46
C CYS A 135 -10.61 2.68 0.45
N SER A 136 -11.16 1.52 0.14
CA SER A 136 -10.67 0.63 -0.92
C SER A 136 -11.03 1.19 -2.30
N VAL A 137 -10.11 1.07 -3.24
CA VAL A 137 -10.29 1.47 -4.65
C VAL A 137 -10.35 0.21 -5.51
N VAL A 138 -11.44 0.04 -6.25
CA VAL A 138 -11.58 -1.03 -7.24
C VAL A 138 -11.85 -0.42 -8.61
N ASN A 139 -10.82 -0.41 -9.46
CA ASN A 139 -10.95 0.05 -10.85
C ASN A 139 -11.68 -1.02 -11.68
N LYS A 140 -12.83 -0.66 -12.25
CA LYS A 140 -13.57 -1.46 -13.25
C LYS A 140 -13.27 -0.90 -14.65
N GLU A 141 -13.69 -1.61 -15.70
CA GLU A 141 -13.44 -1.20 -17.10
C GLU A 141 -13.89 0.24 -17.43
N LYS A 142 -15.00 0.70 -16.83
CA LYS A 142 -15.61 2.02 -17.13
C LYS A 142 -15.89 2.88 -15.91
N SER A 143 -15.51 2.44 -14.71
CA SER A 143 -15.85 3.16 -13.47
C SER A 143 -14.95 2.74 -12.31
N ILE A 144 -14.95 3.52 -11.23
CA ILE A 144 -14.28 3.19 -9.99
C ILE A 144 -15.35 2.85 -8.95
N ALA A 145 -15.15 1.74 -8.23
CA ALA A 145 -15.94 1.43 -7.04
C ALA A 145 -15.11 1.72 -5.80
N LEU A 146 -15.67 2.56 -4.92
CA LEU A 146 -15.06 2.98 -3.66
C LEU A 146 -15.85 2.38 -2.51
N LYS A 147 -15.15 1.82 -1.51
CA LYS A 147 -15.80 1.25 -0.33
C LYS A 147 -15.05 1.56 0.97
N THR A 148 -15.81 1.83 2.01
CA THR A 148 -15.32 1.99 3.39
C THR A 148 -15.80 0.83 4.25
N MET A 149 -15.20 0.69 5.45
CA MET A 149 -15.58 -0.36 6.40
C MET A 149 -17.01 -0.20 6.91
N ASP A 150 -17.39 1.03 7.26
CA ASP A 150 -18.65 1.28 7.96
C ASP A 150 -19.85 1.42 7.02
N ASP A 151 -19.65 2.04 5.85
CA ASP A 151 -20.76 2.46 4.97
C ASP A 151 -20.90 1.59 3.72
N GLY A 152 -19.96 0.66 3.48
CA GLY A 152 -19.90 -0.06 2.22
C GLY A 152 -19.58 0.90 1.08
N GLN A 153 -20.46 1.02 0.09
CA GLN A 153 -20.18 1.85 -1.09
C GLN A 153 -20.25 3.35 -0.78
N VAL A 154 -19.19 4.07 -1.15
CA VAL A 154 -19.08 5.53 -1.01
C VAL A 154 -18.77 6.18 -2.35
N LEU A 155 -18.91 7.50 -2.41
CA LEU A 155 -18.54 8.34 -3.56
C LEU A 155 -17.53 9.40 -3.14
N LEU A 156 -16.80 9.97 -4.10
CA LEU A 156 -16.00 11.17 -3.86
C LEU A 156 -16.83 12.40 -4.12
N TYR A 157 -16.63 13.44 -3.31
CA TYR A 157 -17.24 14.74 -3.57
C TYR A 157 -16.67 15.35 -4.85
N SER A 158 -17.47 16.11 -5.60
CA SER A 158 -17.05 16.63 -6.91
C SER A 158 -15.86 17.59 -6.83
N ASN A 159 -15.69 18.26 -5.68
CA ASN A 159 -14.56 19.16 -5.44
C ASN A 159 -13.25 18.42 -5.13
N SER A 160 -13.28 17.10 -4.89
CA SER A 160 -12.04 16.33 -4.74
C SER A 160 -11.34 16.20 -6.09
N VAL A 161 -10.01 16.28 -6.10
CA VAL A 161 -9.20 16.04 -7.32
C VAL A 161 -9.40 14.64 -7.90
N ASN A 162 -9.85 13.69 -7.07
CA ASN A 162 -10.14 12.31 -7.47
C ASN A 162 -11.60 12.11 -7.89
N GLY A 163 -12.48 13.11 -7.71
CA GLY A 163 -13.93 12.99 -7.95
C GLY A 163 -14.30 12.73 -9.41
N VAL A 164 -13.44 13.14 -10.35
CA VAL A 164 -13.62 12.98 -11.80
C VAL A 164 -12.65 11.96 -12.43
N ALA A 165 -11.84 11.29 -11.62
CA ALA A 165 -10.84 10.34 -12.13
C ALA A 165 -11.52 9.09 -12.69
N SER A 166 -11.15 8.69 -13.92
CA SER A 166 -11.62 7.45 -14.54
C SER A 166 -10.90 6.20 -14.01
N LYS A 167 -9.67 6.38 -13.52
CA LYS A 167 -8.84 5.36 -12.89
C LYS A 167 -8.01 6.00 -11.80
N ILE A 168 -7.87 5.34 -10.65
CA ILE A 168 -6.98 5.74 -9.57
C ILE A 168 -5.90 4.65 -9.44
N PRO A 169 -4.60 4.96 -9.62
CA PRO A 169 -3.51 3.99 -9.62
C PRO A 169 -3.06 3.58 -8.21
N TYR A 170 -3.91 3.78 -7.21
CA TYR A 170 -3.66 3.41 -5.81
C TYR A 170 -4.75 2.45 -5.33
N PRO A 171 -4.39 1.41 -4.56
CA PRO A 171 -5.36 0.46 -4.01
C PRO A 171 -6.23 1.09 -2.91
N TRP A 172 -5.75 2.15 -2.27
CA TRP A 172 -6.44 2.80 -1.16
C TRP A 172 -6.47 4.32 -1.30
N LEU A 173 -7.52 4.92 -0.76
CA LEU A 173 -7.61 6.34 -0.46
C LEU A 173 -7.71 6.53 1.05
N VAL A 174 -6.89 7.42 1.61
CA VAL A 174 -7.12 7.95 2.96
C VAL A 174 -7.91 9.25 2.88
N PHE A 175 -8.77 9.50 3.86
CA PHE A 175 -9.65 10.68 3.91
C PHE A 175 -9.82 11.16 5.36
N ASN A 176 -10.11 12.45 5.53
CA ASN A 176 -10.39 13.05 6.83
C ASN A 176 -11.89 13.00 7.18
N GLU A 177 -12.74 13.53 6.30
CA GLU A 177 -14.18 13.65 6.57
C GLU A 177 -15.06 12.98 5.50
N LYS A 178 -16.17 12.38 5.97
CA LYS A 178 -17.26 11.88 5.14
C LYS A 178 -18.58 12.54 5.54
N VAL A 179 -19.43 12.82 4.56
CA VAL A 179 -20.75 13.43 4.76
C VAL A 179 -21.82 12.57 4.10
N LYS A 180 -22.93 12.36 4.81
CA LYS A 180 -24.10 11.65 4.28
C LYS A 180 -25.19 12.63 3.91
N VAL A 181 -25.56 12.64 2.63
CA VAL A 181 -26.73 13.39 2.12
C VAL A 181 -27.70 12.38 1.52
N ASN A 182 -27.60 12.12 0.21
CA ASN A 182 -28.33 11.04 -0.48
C ASN A 182 -27.50 9.75 -0.61
N ALA A 183 -26.17 9.92 -0.55
CA ALA A 183 -25.17 8.87 -0.45
C ALA A 183 -24.07 9.36 0.50
N VAL A 184 -23.12 8.49 0.84
CA VAL A 184 -21.94 8.86 1.63
C VAL A 184 -20.87 9.37 0.68
N PHE A 185 -20.41 10.60 0.91
CA PHE A 185 -19.38 11.28 0.13
C PHE A 185 -18.14 11.54 0.97
N LEU A 186 -16.97 11.16 0.46
CA LEU A 186 -15.68 11.56 1.02
C LEU A 186 -15.33 12.96 0.51
N ARG A 187 -15.01 13.90 1.41
CA ARG A 187 -14.74 15.30 1.04
C ARG A 187 -13.38 15.49 0.40
N ASP A 188 -12.39 14.83 0.97
CA ASP A 188 -10.98 14.87 0.59
C ASP A 188 -10.45 13.44 0.45
N SER A 189 -9.38 13.27 -0.32
CA SER A 189 -8.74 11.97 -0.47
C SER A 189 -7.27 12.08 -0.88
N THR A 190 -6.48 11.10 -0.44
CA THR A 190 -5.11 10.88 -0.90
C THR A 190 -4.90 9.41 -1.22
N GLY A 191 -4.44 9.13 -2.44
CA GLY A 191 -4.00 7.78 -2.84
C GLY A 191 -2.79 7.32 -2.02
N VAL A 192 -2.88 6.11 -1.46
CA VAL A 192 -1.79 5.47 -0.70
C VAL A 192 -1.59 4.02 -1.14
N SER A 193 -0.34 3.56 -1.04
CA SER A 193 0.05 2.19 -1.36
C SER A 193 -0.21 1.23 -0.20
N ASP A 194 -0.01 -0.05 -0.45
CA ASP A 194 -0.12 -1.08 0.59
C ASP A 194 1.01 -0.99 1.60
N SER A 195 2.24 -0.67 1.17
CA SER A 195 3.38 -0.48 2.08
C SER A 195 3.14 0.68 3.03
N VAL A 196 2.55 1.77 2.53
CA VAL A 196 2.12 2.90 3.36
C VAL A 196 1.11 2.43 4.40
N LEU A 197 0.05 1.72 3.97
CA LEU A 197 -1.00 1.28 4.88
C LEU A 197 -0.49 0.28 5.92
N LEU A 198 0.41 -0.64 5.55
CA LEU A 198 1.00 -1.61 6.47
C LEU A 198 1.85 -0.92 7.55
N LEU A 199 2.73 0.00 7.16
CA LEU A 199 3.65 0.65 8.11
C LEU A 199 2.94 1.72 8.97
N PHE A 200 2.11 2.56 8.33
CA PHE A 200 1.53 3.77 8.94
C PHE A 200 0.05 3.63 9.33
N GLY A 201 -0.60 2.53 8.94
CA GLY A 201 -1.95 2.22 9.38
C GLY A 201 -2.01 1.65 10.79
N GLY A 202 -3.14 1.01 11.10
CA GLY A 202 -3.44 0.45 12.41
C GLY A 202 -2.60 -0.76 12.80
N LYS A 203 -2.92 -1.32 13.96
CA LYS A 203 -2.24 -2.51 14.49
C LYS A 203 -2.38 -3.70 13.54
N ILE A 204 -1.24 -4.33 13.23
CA ILE A 204 -1.18 -5.55 12.46
C ILE A 204 -1.22 -6.76 13.40
N SER A 205 -1.90 -7.81 12.96
CA SER A 205 -1.89 -9.12 13.61
C SER A 205 -1.65 -10.20 12.56
N SER A 206 -0.97 -11.29 12.94
CA SER A 206 -0.84 -12.45 12.07
C SER A 206 -2.21 -13.09 11.86
N GLY A 207 -2.50 -13.47 10.62
CA GLY A 207 -3.64 -14.28 10.28
C GLY A 207 -3.41 -15.76 10.61
N GLY A 208 -4.33 -16.61 10.16
CA GLY A 208 -4.22 -18.07 10.36
C GLY A 208 -3.27 -18.79 9.40
N LEU A 209 -2.56 -18.07 8.52
CA LEU A 209 -1.66 -18.63 7.50
C LEU A 209 -0.32 -17.89 7.54
N ASP A 210 0.75 -18.57 7.14
CA ASP A 210 2.06 -17.93 7.00
C ASP A 210 2.02 -16.83 5.94
N GLY A 211 2.59 -15.67 6.25
CA GLY A 211 2.57 -14.51 5.34
C GLY A 211 1.21 -13.81 5.22
N HIS A 212 0.24 -14.15 6.08
CA HIS A 212 -1.05 -13.47 6.17
C HIS A 212 -1.02 -12.45 7.31
N LEU A 213 -1.23 -11.18 6.99
CA LEU A 213 -1.37 -10.09 7.94
C LEU A 213 -2.80 -9.54 7.93
N LYS A 214 -3.29 -9.13 9.09
CA LYS A 214 -4.64 -8.58 9.29
C LYS A 214 -4.58 -7.24 10.01
N MET A 215 -5.47 -6.35 9.61
CA MET A 215 -5.72 -5.07 10.29
C MET A 215 -7.23 -4.83 10.41
N LEU A 216 -7.65 -4.01 11.38
CA LEU A 216 -9.07 -3.69 11.65
C LEU A 216 -9.94 -4.96 11.83
N GLY A 217 -9.49 -5.91 12.65
CA GLY A 217 -10.22 -7.14 12.91
C GLY A 217 -10.34 -8.08 11.71
N GLY A 218 -9.51 -7.89 10.67
CA GLY A 218 -9.56 -8.67 9.43
C GLY A 218 -10.44 -8.06 8.34
N TYR A 219 -10.86 -6.79 8.49
CA TYR A 219 -11.44 -6.05 7.37
C TYR A 219 -10.40 -5.83 6.27
N LEU A 220 -9.16 -5.55 6.66
CA LEU A 220 -8.02 -5.48 5.77
C LEU A 220 -7.18 -6.75 5.95
N GLU A 221 -7.04 -7.52 4.88
CA GLU A 221 -6.23 -8.74 4.85
C GLU A 221 -5.15 -8.60 3.77
N PHE A 222 -3.93 -8.90 4.16
CA PHE A 222 -2.75 -8.78 3.32
C PHE A 222 -2.08 -10.14 3.21
N PHE A 223 -1.85 -10.59 1.97
CA PHE A 223 -1.21 -11.88 1.71
C PHE A 223 0.10 -11.67 0.95
N MET A 224 1.18 -12.20 1.50
CA MET A 224 2.51 -12.04 0.92
C MET A 224 3.41 -13.24 1.29
N LYS A 225 4.66 -13.22 0.82
CA LYS A 225 5.65 -14.21 1.23
C LYS A 225 5.90 -14.08 2.75
N PRO A 226 6.06 -15.18 3.50
CA PRO A 226 6.27 -15.13 4.95
C PRO A 226 7.40 -14.19 5.37
N ALA A 227 8.58 -14.30 4.73
CA ALA A 227 9.71 -13.41 4.99
C ALA A 227 9.41 -11.92 4.76
N LEU A 228 8.51 -11.60 3.81
CA LEU A 228 8.11 -10.22 3.57
C LEU A 228 7.16 -9.73 4.68
N ALA A 229 6.23 -10.58 5.13
CA ALA A 229 5.32 -10.27 6.22
C ALA A 229 6.07 -10.04 7.53
N ASP A 230 7.04 -10.89 7.83
CA ASP A 230 7.90 -10.76 9.02
C ASP A 230 8.71 -9.45 8.97
N MET A 231 9.23 -9.08 7.79
CA MET A 231 9.93 -7.82 7.59
C MET A 231 9.03 -6.60 7.85
N TYR A 232 7.81 -6.55 7.29
CA TYR A 232 6.88 -5.45 7.57
C TYR A 232 6.50 -5.38 9.04
N LEU A 233 6.31 -6.53 9.70
CA LEU A 233 5.98 -6.59 11.12
C LEU A 233 7.16 -6.07 11.98
N SER A 234 8.40 -6.48 11.67
CA SER A 234 9.60 -5.98 12.35
C SER A 234 9.73 -4.47 12.19
N LEU A 235 9.71 -3.97 10.95
CA LEU A 235 9.83 -2.54 10.67
C LEU A 235 8.74 -1.72 11.33
N LYS A 236 7.49 -2.20 11.33
CA LYS A 236 6.39 -1.51 12.00
C LYS A 236 6.61 -1.42 13.51
N ASN A 237 7.01 -2.53 14.15
CA ASN A 237 7.27 -2.54 15.58
C ASN A 237 8.44 -1.62 15.95
N GLU A 238 9.54 -1.68 15.19
CA GLU A 238 10.70 -0.80 15.38
C GLU A 238 10.34 0.68 15.19
N LEU A 239 9.51 1.00 14.19
CA LEU A 239 9.00 2.34 13.97
C LEU A 239 8.09 2.80 15.13
N GLU A 240 7.17 1.96 15.57
CA GLU A 240 6.29 2.27 16.71
C GLU A 240 7.09 2.49 17.99
N GLU A 241 8.10 1.65 18.25
CA GLU A 241 9.03 1.84 19.38
C GLU A 241 9.81 3.15 19.27
N LEU A 242 10.31 3.51 18.09
CA LEU A 242 10.98 4.79 17.85
C LEU A 242 10.05 5.95 18.20
N ILE A 243 8.81 5.94 17.70
CA ILE A 243 7.84 6.99 18.00
C ILE A 243 7.57 7.07 19.50
N GLN A 244 7.38 5.93 20.18
CA GLN A 244 7.17 5.91 21.64
C GLN A 244 8.38 6.48 22.40
N LYS A 245 9.60 6.07 22.04
CA LYS A 245 10.84 6.58 22.64
C LYS A 245 10.96 8.09 22.45
N LYS A 246 10.66 8.60 21.25
CA LYS A 246 10.68 10.04 20.96
C LYS A 246 9.61 10.83 21.72
N LEU A 247 8.47 10.23 22.01
CA LEU A 247 7.43 10.87 22.83
C LEU A 247 7.80 10.92 24.32
N LEU A 248 8.52 9.90 24.81
CA LEU A 248 9.03 9.87 26.19
C LEU A 248 10.23 10.81 26.39
N ASP A 249 11.12 10.89 25.40
CA ASP A 249 12.25 11.81 25.37
C ASP A 249 12.28 12.63 24.06
N PRO A 250 11.62 13.80 24.02
CA PRO A 250 11.58 14.66 22.84
C PRO A 250 12.95 15.09 22.34
N ASN A 251 13.97 15.17 23.22
CA ASN A 251 15.31 15.63 22.87
C ASN A 251 16.25 14.52 22.38
N GLN A 252 15.78 13.26 22.34
CA GLN A 252 16.58 12.12 21.93
C GLN A 252 17.16 12.31 20.51
N GLU A 253 18.45 12.03 20.36
CA GLU A 253 19.15 12.09 19.07
C GLU A 253 18.59 11.05 18.08
N MET A 254 18.32 11.50 16.86
CA MET A 254 17.71 10.67 15.80
C MET A 254 18.72 9.84 14.99
N LYS A 255 20.02 10.15 15.07
CA LYS A 255 21.06 9.52 14.24
C LYS A 255 21.09 7.99 14.32
N LEU A 256 20.75 7.44 15.49
CA LEU A 256 20.71 5.99 15.71
C LEU A 256 19.60 5.28 14.91
N TYR A 257 18.64 6.03 14.37
CA TYR A 257 17.50 5.50 13.63
C TYR A 257 17.53 5.88 12.14
N ASP A 258 18.60 6.50 11.66
CA ASP A 258 18.71 6.93 10.26
C ASP A 258 18.54 5.75 9.30
N GLU A 259 19.12 4.59 9.60
CA GLU A 259 18.97 3.37 8.78
C GLU A 259 17.50 2.88 8.73
N LEU A 260 16.80 2.88 9.87
CA LEU A 260 15.39 2.51 9.94
C LEU A 260 14.52 3.47 9.13
N LEU A 261 14.71 4.78 9.31
CA LEU A 261 13.96 5.80 8.59
C LEU A 261 14.22 5.75 7.08
N MET A 262 15.47 5.48 6.67
CA MET A 262 15.82 5.26 5.27
C MET A 262 15.18 3.98 4.71
N ALA A 263 15.18 2.88 5.46
CA ALA A 263 14.54 1.64 5.04
C ALA A 263 13.02 1.82 4.84
N VAL A 264 12.35 2.48 5.79
CA VAL A 264 10.92 2.82 5.69
C VAL A 264 10.65 3.71 4.48
N ARG A 265 11.46 4.75 4.28
CA ARG A 265 11.34 5.66 3.14
C ARG A 265 11.47 4.90 1.82
N LEU A 266 12.53 4.11 1.64
CA LEU A 266 12.76 3.31 0.44
C LEU A 266 11.60 2.36 0.16
N LEU A 267 11.09 1.68 1.18
CA LEU A 267 9.99 0.73 1.01
C LEU A 267 8.69 1.40 0.57
N VAL A 268 8.43 2.61 1.06
CA VAL A 268 7.26 3.41 0.68
C VAL A 268 7.43 4.01 -0.73
N SER A 269 8.62 4.50 -1.09
CA SER A 269 8.89 5.13 -2.39
C SER A 269 8.95 4.13 -3.55
N GLU A 270 9.39 2.89 -3.31
CA GLU A 270 9.54 1.84 -4.34
C GLU A 270 8.29 0.98 -4.52
N ASP A 271 7.22 1.23 -3.76
CA ASP A 271 5.96 0.49 -3.88
C ASP A 271 5.21 0.88 -5.16
N GLN A 272 5.26 -0.01 -6.15
CA GLN A 272 4.62 0.17 -7.45
C GLN A 272 3.08 0.11 -7.42
N CYS A 273 2.46 -0.04 -6.24
CA CYS A 273 1.01 -0.09 -6.09
C CYS A 273 0.34 -1.20 -6.94
N GLU A 274 1.08 -2.27 -7.27
CA GLU A 274 0.64 -3.35 -8.16
C GLU A 274 -0.45 -4.25 -7.53
N GLY A 275 -0.95 -3.91 -6.34
CA GLY A 275 -2.10 -4.56 -5.72
C GLY A 275 -1.88 -6.06 -5.52
N ARG A 276 -0.88 -6.42 -4.71
CA ARG A 276 -0.63 -7.83 -4.34
C ARG A 276 -1.69 -8.41 -3.39
N PHE A 277 -2.75 -7.66 -3.10
CA PHE A 277 -3.59 -7.84 -1.93
C PHE A 277 -5.05 -8.04 -2.28
N VAL A 278 -5.68 -9.04 -1.65
CA VAL A 278 -7.05 -9.45 -1.95
C VAL A 278 -7.98 -8.88 -0.88
N PHE A 279 -8.84 -7.93 -1.26
CA PHE A 279 -9.89 -7.40 -0.39
C PHE A 279 -11.03 -8.41 -0.20
N GLY A 280 -11.46 -8.62 1.05
CA GLY A 280 -12.75 -9.24 1.39
C GLY A 280 -12.83 -10.77 1.24
N ARG A 281 -11.85 -11.52 1.77
CA ARG A 281 -11.92 -12.98 1.81
C ARG A 281 -12.88 -13.42 2.93
N GLN A 282 -13.86 -14.25 2.59
CA GLN A 282 -14.71 -14.88 3.60
C GLN A 282 -13.88 -15.89 4.41
N GLN A 283 -13.97 -15.84 5.74
CA GLN A 283 -13.40 -16.86 6.62
C GLN A 283 -13.93 -18.25 6.21
N PRO A 284 -13.10 -19.30 6.20
CA PRO A 284 -13.61 -20.66 6.05
C PRO A 284 -14.59 -20.93 7.19
N VAL A 285 -15.80 -21.34 6.81
CA VAL A 285 -16.85 -21.75 7.75
C VAL A 285 -16.31 -22.95 8.55
N PRO A 286 -16.49 -23.00 9.89
CA PRO A 286 -15.96 -24.10 10.70
C PRO A 286 -16.37 -25.47 10.15
N ALA A 287 -15.41 -26.40 10.15
CA ALA A 287 -15.44 -27.72 9.50
C ALA A 287 -16.71 -28.57 9.76
N LYS A 288 -17.49 -28.24 10.79
CA LYS A 288 -18.77 -28.89 11.11
C LYS A 288 -19.88 -28.60 10.08
N LYS A 289 -19.81 -27.51 9.29
CA LYS A 289 -20.75 -27.26 8.17
C LYS A 289 -20.28 -27.85 6.83
N ALA A 290 -18.96 -27.90 6.58
CA ALA A 290 -18.40 -28.50 5.37
C ALA A 290 -18.72 -30.01 5.25
N ALA A 291 -18.77 -30.72 6.38
CA ALA A 291 -19.13 -32.15 6.39
C ALA A 291 -20.58 -32.42 5.93
N LYS A 292 -21.49 -31.44 6.00
CA LYS A 292 -22.89 -31.61 5.53
C LYS A 292 -23.07 -31.36 4.03
N GLU A 293 -22.17 -30.60 3.39
CA GLU A 293 -22.22 -30.39 1.94
C GLU A 293 -21.51 -31.48 1.13
N ILE A 294 -20.62 -32.26 1.75
CA ILE A 294 -19.90 -33.36 1.09
C ILE A 294 -20.80 -34.59 0.83
N GLN A 295 -21.96 -34.70 1.49
CA GLN A 295 -22.85 -35.87 1.36
C GLN A 295 -24.01 -35.71 0.36
N SER A 296 -24.26 -34.52 -0.20
CA SER A 296 -25.26 -34.35 -1.25
C SER A 296 -24.60 -34.39 -2.62
N GLY A 297 -24.53 -35.58 -3.20
CA GLY A 297 -23.90 -35.82 -4.51
C GLY A 297 -24.45 -34.96 -5.64
N LYS A 298 -23.53 -34.41 -6.43
CA LYS A 298 -23.65 -34.19 -7.89
C LYS A 298 -22.25 -33.94 -8.45
N GLY A 299 -21.73 -34.90 -9.21
CA GLY A 299 -20.47 -34.80 -9.94
C GLY A 299 -20.54 -33.78 -11.07
N GLY A 300 -20.34 -32.51 -10.74
CA GLY A 300 -20.08 -31.43 -11.68
C GLY A 300 -18.59 -31.14 -11.73
N VAL A 301 -18.00 -31.17 -12.92
CA VAL A 301 -16.59 -30.82 -13.18
C VAL A 301 -16.33 -29.39 -12.72
N TYR A 302 -15.80 -29.20 -11.51
CA TYR A 302 -15.39 -27.89 -11.00
C TYR A 302 -14.34 -27.28 -11.94
N ASN A 303 -14.63 -26.08 -12.47
CA ASN A 303 -13.72 -25.38 -13.37
C ASN A 303 -12.92 -24.34 -12.58
N SER A 304 -11.90 -24.81 -11.86
CA SER A 304 -11.01 -24.02 -11.00
C SER A 304 -10.44 -22.76 -11.68
N LYS A 305 -10.25 -22.79 -13.01
CA LYS A 305 -9.78 -21.61 -13.76
C LYS A 305 -10.80 -20.47 -13.75
N ASN A 306 -12.08 -20.76 -13.95
CA ASN A 306 -13.14 -19.75 -13.98
C ASN A 306 -13.42 -19.20 -12.59
N GLU A 307 -13.36 -20.05 -11.57
CA GLU A 307 -13.54 -19.65 -10.18
C GLU A 307 -12.40 -18.71 -9.73
N LEU A 308 -11.14 -19.07 -10.03
CA LEU A 308 -9.98 -18.23 -9.76
C LEU A 308 -10.09 -16.89 -10.49
N GLN A 309 -10.43 -16.91 -11.78
CA GLN A 309 -10.63 -15.68 -12.54
C GLN A 309 -11.74 -14.81 -11.96
N THR A 310 -12.87 -15.40 -11.55
CA THR A 310 -13.99 -14.65 -10.95
C THR A 310 -13.59 -14.02 -9.62
N LEU A 311 -12.84 -14.74 -8.79
CA LEU A 311 -12.34 -14.22 -7.51
C LEU A 311 -11.36 -13.06 -7.72
N LEU A 312 -10.41 -13.21 -8.66
CA LEU A 312 -9.44 -12.16 -8.97
C LEU A 312 -10.12 -10.90 -9.51
N VAL A 313 -11.08 -11.05 -10.43
CA VAL A 313 -11.86 -9.92 -10.96
C VAL A 313 -12.68 -9.25 -9.87
N ARG A 314 -13.30 -10.02 -8.96
CA ARG A 314 -14.04 -9.45 -7.81
C ARG A 314 -13.14 -8.69 -6.84
N ALA A 315 -11.91 -9.15 -6.67
CA ALA A 315 -10.87 -8.50 -5.89
C ALA A 315 -10.20 -7.31 -6.64
N GLY A 316 -10.62 -7.02 -7.87
CA GLY A 316 -10.09 -5.88 -8.64
C GLY A 316 -8.77 -6.17 -9.37
N HIS A 317 -8.35 -7.43 -9.46
CA HIS A 317 -7.12 -7.85 -10.11
C HIS A 317 -7.33 -8.24 -11.58
N GLY A 318 -6.22 -8.20 -12.34
CA GLY A 318 -6.17 -8.70 -13.71
C GLY A 318 -6.40 -10.22 -13.80
N ALA A 319 -6.67 -10.70 -15.01
CA ALA A 319 -6.87 -12.13 -15.26
C ALA A 319 -5.58 -12.94 -14.99
N PRO A 320 -5.68 -14.13 -14.39
CA PRO A 320 -4.52 -14.98 -14.11
C PRO A 320 -3.89 -15.48 -15.42
N THR A 321 -2.57 -15.45 -15.49
CA THR A 321 -1.79 -15.96 -16.62
C THR A 321 -1.28 -17.37 -16.36
N TYR A 322 -1.18 -18.20 -17.40
CA TYR A 322 -0.78 -19.61 -17.25
C TYR A 322 0.42 -19.92 -18.12
N ASN A 323 1.48 -20.45 -17.51
CA ASN A 323 2.64 -20.94 -18.23
C ASN A 323 2.70 -22.47 -18.09
N THR A 324 2.54 -23.20 -19.20
CA THR A 324 2.55 -24.66 -19.20
C THR A 324 3.78 -25.21 -19.92
N LYS A 325 4.53 -26.07 -19.24
CA LYS A 325 5.69 -26.76 -19.80
C LYS A 325 5.40 -28.26 -19.94
N GLN A 326 5.80 -28.84 -21.06
CA GLN A 326 5.76 -30.29 -21.26
C GLN A 326 7.03 -30.92 -20.66
N LEU A 327 6.86 -31.93 -19.84
CA LEU A 327 7.93 -32.69 -19.17
C LEU A 327 8.40 -33.84 -20.05
N LYS A 328 9.59 -34.38 -19.72
CA LYS A 328 10.23 -35.48 -20.47
C LYS A 328 9.38 -36.77 -20.51
N ASN A 329 8.49 -36.96 -19.54
CA ASN A 329 7.58 -38.10 -19.44
C ASN A 329 6.23 -37.89 -20.17
N LYS A 330 6.15 -36.95 -21.11
CA LYS A 330 4.93 -36.57 -21.85
C LYS A 330 3.80 -35.97 -20.99
N GLN A 331 4.03 -35.70 -19.71
CA GLN A 331 3.09 -34.96 -18.86
C GLN A 331 3.29 -33.44 -19.02
N PHE A 332 2.30 -32.66 -18.61
CA PHE A 332 2.32 -31.21 -18.60
C PHE A 332 2.30 -30.70 -17.16
N ARG A 333 3.10 -29.69 -16.85
CA ARG A 333 3.05 -28.96 -15.58
C ARG A 333 2.78 -27.49 -15.88
N ALA A 334 1.78 -26.92 -15.22
CA ALA A 334 1.43 -25.53 -15.36
C ALA A 334 1.77 -24.74 -14.10
N THR A 335 2.12 -23.47 -14.31
CA THR A 335 2.23 -22.46 -13.27
C THR A 335 1.18 -21.40 -13.57
N VAL A 336 0.32 -21.11 -12.61
CA VAL A 336 -0.58 -19.94 -12.69
C VAL A 336 0.09 -18.77 -11.98
N ILE A 337 0.04 -17.62 -12.64
CA ILE A 337 0.70 -16.38 -12.23
C ILE A 337 -0.34 -15.29 -12.17
N PHE A 338 -0.52 -14.71 -10.99
CA PHE A 338 -1.32 -13.50 -10.78
C PHE A 338 -0.68 -12.68 -9.67
N ASN A 339 -0.73 -11.35 -9.77
CA ASN A 339 -0.20 -10.43 -8.75
C ASN A 339 1.25 -10.75 -8.29
N GLY A 340 2.11 -11.24 -9.18
CA GLY A 340 3.50 -11.63 -8.86
C GLY A 340 3.64 -12.89 -8.00
N LEU A 341 2.55 -13.64 -7.80
CA LEU A 341 2.54 -14.93 -7.13
C LEU A 341 2.48 -16.06 -8.17
N ASP A 342 3.32 -17.07 -7.96
CA ASP A 342 3.41 -18.24 -8.83
C ASP A 342 2.94 -19.47 -8.08
N PHE A 343 1.89 -20.12 -8.56
CA PHE A 343 1.39 -21.37 -8.02
C PHE A 343 1.61 -22.49 -9.04
N VAL A 344 2.38 -23.50 -8.64
CA VAL A 344 2.76 -24.61 -9.51
C VAL A 344 1.85 -25.79 -9.25
N GLY A 345 1.10 -26.21 -10.27
CA GLY A 345 0.27 -27.42 -10.21
C GLY A 345 1.10 -28.70 -10.32
N GLN A 346 0.46 -29.82 -10.04
CA GLN A 346 1.04 -31.14 -10.22
C GLN A 346 1.13 -31.50 -11.72
N PRO A 347 2.06 -32.41 -12.09
CA PRO A 347 2.16 -32.92 -13.44
C PRO A 347 0.89 -33.68 -13.86
N CYS A 348 0.27 -33.26 -14.96
CA CYS A 348 -0.97 -33.84 -15.48
C CYS A 348 -0.81 -34.40 -16.90
N SER A 349 -1.71 -35.27 -17.32
CA SER A 349 -1.70 -35.89 -18.65
C SER A 349 -2.03 -34.94 -19.80
N SER A 350 -2.67 -33.79 -19.53
CA SER A 350 -2.99 -32.78 -20.54
C SER A 350 -2.71 -31.36 -20.05
N LYS A 351 -2.44 -30.45 -21.00
CA LYS A 351 -2.27 -29.02 -20.72
C LYS A 351 -3.47 -28.42 -19.97
N LYS A 352 -4.70 -28.75 -20.36
CA LYS A 352 -5.92 -28.23 -19.71
C LYS A 352 -6.05 -28.70 -18.26
N LEU A 353 -5.71 -29.95 -17.97
CA LEU A 353 -5.72 -30.49 -16.61
C LEU A 353 -4.62 -29.85 -15.75
N ALA A 354 -3.41 -29.69 -16.29
CA ALA A 354 -2.31 -29.03 -15.58
C ALA A 354 -2.67 -27.60 -15.18
N GLU A 355 -3.30 -26.83 -16.08
CA GLU A 355 -3.73 -25.46 -15.80
C GLU A 355 -4.87 -25.40 -14.78
N LYS A 356 -5.82 -26.34 -14.81
CA LYS A 356 -6.87 -26.45 -13.80
C LYS A 356 -6.33 -26.77 -12.42
N ASP A 357 -5.31 -27.63 -12.37
CA ASP A 357 -4.68 -28.04 -11.12
C ASP A 357 -3.84 -26.90 -10.51
N ALA A 358 -3.06 -26.19 -11.33
CA ALA A 358 -2.39 -24.97 -10.90
C ALA A 358 -3.38 -23.91 -10.37
N ALA A 359 -4.53 -23.77 -11.03
CA ALA A 359 -5.61 -22.89 -10.55
C ALA A 359 -6.22 -23.40 -9.23
N ALA A 360 -6.32 -24.72 -9.03
CA ALA A 360 -6.80 -25.31 -7.80
C ALA A 360 -5.83 -25.06 -6.63
N GLU A 361 -4.53 -25.18 -6.85
CA GLU A 361 -3.50 -24.83 -5.85
C GLU A 361 -3.57 -23.34 -5.45
N ALA A 362 -3.70 -22.46 -6.44
CA ALA A 362 -3.96 -21.03 -6.19
C ALA A 362 -5.25 -20.81 -5.40
N LEU A 363 -6.33 -21.51 -5.74
CA LEU A 363 -7.60 -21.41 -5.01
C LEU A 363 -7.50 -21.96 -3.59
N LEU A 364 -6.79 -23.05 -3.36
CA LEU A 364 -6.57 -23.63 -2.04
C LEU A 364 -5.80 -22.68 -1.14
N TRP A 365 -4.77 -22.01 -1.68
CA TRP A 365 -4.06 -20.95 -0.99
C TRP A 365 -4.97 -19.74 -0.71
N LEU A 366 -5.76 -19.32 -1.71
CA LEU A 366 -6.77 -18.26 -1.59
C LEU A 366 -7.97 -18.63 -0.70
N LYS A 367 -8.21 -19.90 -0.39
CA LYS A 367 -9.28 -20.39 0.51
C LYS A 367 -8.78 -20.77 1.89
N GLY A 368 -7.50 -21.12 2.01
CA GLY A 368 -6.76 -21.20 3.28
C GLY A 368 -6.78 -22.61 3.83
N GLU A 369 -6.91 -23.57 2.92
CA GLU A 369 -7.07 -24.98 3.21
C GLU A 369 -5.74 -25.73 3.11
N THR A 370 -4.60 -25.03 3.14
CA THR A 370 -3.28 -25.66 3.21
C THR A 370 -3.06 -26.22 4.60
N GLN A 371 -3.39 -27.51 4.79
CA GLN A 371 -2.73 -28.31 5.82
C GLN A 371 -1.23 -28.30 5.54
N SER A 372 -0.42 -27.99 6.55
CA SER A 372 1.02 -28.14 6.48
C SER A 372 1.37 -29.60 6.15
N SER A 373 1.73 -29.88 4.90
CA SER A 373 2.62 -31.01 4.62
C SER A 373 4.00 -30.45 4.38
N SER A 374 4.75 -30.29 5.46
CA SER A 374 6.19 -30.10 5.43
C SER A 374 6.85 -31.21 4.62
N LYS A 375 7.36 -30.89 3.43
CA LYS A 375 8.60 -31.47 2.90
C LYS A 375 9.35 -30.34 2.17
N PRO A 376 10.41 -29.77 2.77
CA PRO A 376 11.29 -28.88 2.02
C PRO A 376 11.97 -29.72 0.94
N ILE A 377 11.65 -29.46 -0.33
CA ILE A 377 12.47 -29.97 -1.43
C ILE A 377 13.64 -29.00 -1.56
N ASP A 378 14.74 -29.35 -0.90
CA ASP A 378 16.07 -28.79 -1.13
C ASP A 378 16.46 -28.95 -2.60
N HIS A 379 16.12 -27.96 -3.43
CA HIS A 379 16.58 -27.88 -4.81
C HIS A 379 17.95 -27.20 -4.96
N ALA A 380 18.58 -26.78 -3.86
CA ALA A 380 19.90 -26.14 -3.87
C ALA A 380 21.10 -27.12 -3.88
N LEU A 381 20.91 -28.42 -3.59
CA LEU A 381 22.02 -29.40 -3.52
C LEU A 381 22.17 -30.34 -4.72
N LEU A 382 21.29 -30.24 -5.74
CA LEU A 382 21.39 -31.07 -6.96
C LEU A 382 22.12 -30.39 -8.13
N LEU A 383 22.57 -29.14 -7.98
CA LEU A 383 23.33 -28.40 -9.00
C LEU A 383 24.84 -28.29 -8.71
N LEU A 384 25.33 -28.83 -7.59
CA LEU A 384 26.76 -28.83 -7.25
C LEU A 384 27.46 -30.20 -7.41
N LYS A 385 26.79 -31.21 -7.99
CA LYS A 385 27.38 -32.53 -8.28
C LYS A 385 27.33 -32.92 -9.76
N LYS A 386 27.62 -32.00 -10.68
CA LYS A 386 28.08 -32.32 -12.05
C LYS A 386 29.09 -31.29 -12.56
N SER A 387 30.22 -31.23 -11.89
CA SER A 387 31.44 -30.62 -12.41
C SER A 387 32.60 -31.43 -11.88
N LYS A 388 33.50 -31.87 -12.77
CA LYS A 388 34.62 -32.81 -12.59
C LYS A 388 34.33 -34.27 -12.95
N SER A 389 34.35 -34.54 -14.25
CA SER A 389 35.06 -35.72 -14.79
C SER A 389 35.43 -35.51 -16.25
N LYS A 390 36.72 -35.18 -16.48
CA LYS A 390 37.62 -35.80 -17.46
C LYS A 390 38.89 -34.96 -17.64
N LYS A 391 39.99 -35.39 -17.02
CA LYS A 391 41.30 -35.44 -17.69
C LYS A 391 42.05 -36.67 -17.20
N ARG A 392 42.73 -37.28 -18.17
CA ARG A 392 43.28 -38.63 -18.21
C ARG A 392 44.54 -38.80 -17.35
N ASP A 393 44.78 -40.08 -17.09
CA ASP A 393 46.06 -40.79 -17.15
C ASP A 393 46.95 -40.96 -15.91
N ARG A 394 47.16 -42.26 -15.64
CA ARG A 394 48.38 -42.96 -15.19
C ARG A 394 48.59 -43.15 -13.68
N THR A 395 48.56 -44.43 -13.33
CA THR A 395 49.24 -45.08 -12.20
C THR A 395 50.74 -44.70 -12.17
N PRO A 396 51.39 -44.70 -11.00
CA PRO A 396 51.99 -45.94 -10.52
C PRO A 396 51.90 -46.18 -9.00
N VAL A 397 52.33 -47.40 -8.68
CA VAL A 397 52.31 -48.17 -7.44
C VAL A 397 53.44 -47.76 -6.48
N TYR A 398 53.10 -47.78 -5.18
CA TYR A 398 53.94 -47.96 -3.97
C TYR A 398 55.19 -47.09 -3.72
N GLY A 399 55.14 -46.36 -2.60
CA GLY A 399 55.90 -46.73 -1.39
C GLY A 399 57.29 -46.12 -1.17
N SER A 400 57.49 -45.63 0.08
CA SER A 400 58.77 -45.34 0.79
C SER A 400 59.63 -44.20 0.23
N LYS A 401 60.48 -43.51 0.99
CA LYS A 401 60.66 -43.13 2.40
C LYS A 401 61.87 -42.15 2.33
N TRP A 402 61.89 -41.15 3.20
CA TRP A 402 63.06 -40.46 3.79
C TRP A 402 63.72 -39.27 3.07
N ASN A 403 63.99 -38.30 3.96
CA ASN A 403 64.81 -37.08 3.97
C ASN A 403 64.41 -35.90 3.08
#